data_AF-A0A524AL79-F1
#
_entry.id   AF-A0A524AL79-F1
#
_cell.length_a   1.000
_cell.length_b   1.000
_cell.length_c   1.000
_cell.angle_alpha   90.00
_cell.angle_beta   90.00
_cell.angle_gamma   90.00
#
_symmetry.space_group_name_H-M   'P 1'
#
loop_
_entity.id
_entity.type
_entity.pdbx_description
1 polymer ?
#
loop_
_entity_poly.entity_id
_entity_poly.type
_entity_poly.pdbx_seq_one_letter_code
_entity_poly.pdbx_strand_id
1 'polypeptide(L)'
;MKPQKLKVATDYRPALLWLMARLESARMRDVMAAFEEAFGDLIPAEHRETNKSGRIKWEHYVVWSRFDLVGAGLMGSGGRGIWTITTSGNEWLLGNPDADSADLSVFIRQESTESELGFRWRGKQYTISKRALLSRARRLLKEGPPKEALRYKGWAVFVGDQPVSVKWLFSLATGADYNEFNSPTARRALSKIGIEARPVGQQTPPVPQESPPRIPRAERKARRQAFFEQVAEFIPSYLPEQARHGDIRVHEGTNYMQLVYPEFPGAHYDLILGRANDQLAIYFESSREKNMARLAVFESHQEGLSAKMGHPVIADPRCQSWTRVELHLSRAPWTSQQAEIYAKLMGRFVDATFSLLRQAFDAVPPGRRRRRAKTATDSSAWDGSRPHVILEERLDQIRHFLQGRAPRPSDEVLCDWVQFCYTFELFAEGYELFRLIDPSAVNDWLYERTKRLAKVCHIRSG
;
A
#
# COMPACT_ATOMS: atom_id res chain seq x y z
N MET A 1 -7.52 0.90 42.56
CA MET A 1 -7.43 0.16 43.85
C MET A 1 -6.63 -1.12 43.64
N LYS A 2 -6.03 -1.73 44.68
CA LYS A 2 -5.43 -3.08 44.56
C LYS A 2 -6.55 -4.12 44.51
N PRO A 3 -6.63 -5.02 43.52
CA PRO A 3 -7.65 -6.07 43.49
C PRO A 3 -7.56 -7.02 44.69
N GLN A 4 -8.72 -7.49 45.15
CA GLN A 4 -8.90 -8.20 46.43
C GLN A 4 -9.26 -9.69 46.27
N LYS A 5 -9.45 -10.18 45.04
CA LYS A 5 -9.95 -11.53 44.73
C LYS A 5 -9.40 -11.98 43.37
N LEU A 6 -9.02 -13.26 43.21
CA LEU A 6 -8.58 -13.87 41.95
C LEU A 6 -9.34 -15.18 41.68
N LYS A 7 -10.67 -15.13 41.67
CA LYS A 7 -11.53 -16.33 41.58
C LYS A 7 -11.59 -16.93 40.19
N VAL A 8 -11.49 -16.11 39.14
CA VAL A 8 -11.55 -16.56 37.75
C VAL A 8 -10.40 -15.98 36.92
N ALA A 9 -10.11 -16.60 35.77
CA ALA A 9 -9.01 -16.23 34.90
C ALA A 9 -9.00 -14.74 34.46
N THR A 10 -10.17 -14.08 34.41
CA THR A 10 -10.27 -12.66 34.05
C THR A 10 -9.84 -11.70 35.16
N ASP A 11 -9.88 -12.13 36.43
CA ASP A 11 -9.51 -11.31 37.60
C ASP A 11 -8.00 -11.01 37.64
N TYR A 12 -7.20 -11.83 36.94
CA TYR A 12 -5.78 -11.62 36.74
C TYR A 12 -5.48 -10.40 35.85
N ARG A 13 -6.45 -9.91 35.06
CA ARG A 13 -6.30 -8.69 34.22
C ARG A 13 -6.14 -7.41 35.05
N PRO A 14 -7.09 -7.01 35.93
CA PRO A 14 -6.90 -5.81 36.75
C PRO A 14 -5.72 -5.95 37.72
N ALA A 15 -5.44 -7.17 38.21
CA ALA A 15 -4.30 -7.42 39.10
C ALA A 15 -2.95 -7.22 38.39
N LEU A 16 -2.79 -7.76 37.18
CA LEU A 16 -1.58 -7.55 36.37
C LEU A 16 -1.45 -6.09 35.95
N LEU A 17 -2.54 -5.44 35.53
CA LEU A 17 -2.49 -4.03 35.14
C LEU A 17 -2.07 -3.13 36.32
N TRP A 18 -2.64 -3.35 37.51
CA TRP A 18 -2.25 -2.66 38.74
C TRP A 18 -0.78 -2.90 39.12
N LEU A 19 -0.28 -4.13 38.99
CA LEU A 19 1.12 -4.46 39.26
C LEU A 19 2.05 -3.73 38.28
N MET A 20 1.72 -3.76 36.99
CA MET A 20 2.52 -3.11 35.94
C MET A 20 2.52 -1.58 36.04
N ALA A 21 1.52 -0.96 36.66
CA ALA A 21 1.53 0.46 37.00
C ALA A 21 2.55 0.82 38.10
N ARG A 22 2.94 -0.14 38.94
CA ARG A 22 3.94 0.03 40.00
C ARG A 22 5.35 -0.36 39.55
N LEU A 23 5.46 -1.34 38.65
CA LEU A 23 6.73 -1.78 38.07
C LEU A 23 7.20 -0.92 36.89
N GLU A 24 6.26 -0.27 36.18
CA GLU A 24 6.40 0.42 34.88
C GLU A 24 6.90 -0.49 33.73
N SER A 25 8.07 -1.11 33.91
CA SER A 25 8.79 -1.96 32.97
C SER A 25 9.59 -3.04 33.72
N ALA A 26 9.34 -4.32 33.44
CA ALA A 26 10.03 -5.44 34.08
C ALA A 26 10.16 -6.66 33.13
N ARG A 27 11.08 -7.60 33.41
CA ARG A 27 11.15 -8.86 32.64
C ARG A 27 10.05 -9.80 33.10
N MET A 28 9.59 -10.69 32.22
CA MET A 28 8.53 -11.65 32.51
C MET A 28 8.74 -12.45 33.83
N ARG A 29 9.97 -12.91 34.10
CA ARG A 29 10.30 -13.64 35.33
C ARG A 29 10.06 -12.76 36.57
N ASP A 30 10.50 -11.52 36.51
CA ASP A 30 10.44 -10.55 37.59
C ASP A 30 8.98 -10.12 37.85
N VAL A 31 8.18 -9.99 36.79
CA VAL A 31 6.72 -9.78 36.89
C VAL A 31 6.02 -10.97 37.56
N MET A 32 6.35 -12.21 37.20
CA MET A 32 5.74 -13.39 37.85
C MET A 32 6.09 -13.46 39.34
N ALA A 33 7.35 -13.21 39.70
CA ALA A 33 7.78 -13.16 41.10
C ALA A 33 7.04 -12.06 41.88
N ALA A 34 6.97 -10.84 41.33
CA ALA A 34 6.25 -9.72 41.95
C ALA A 34 4.71 -9.91 41.96
N PHE A 35 4.16 -10.74 41.06
CA PHE A 35 2.74 -11.12 41.08
C PHE A 35 2.44 -12.11 42.20
N GLU A 36 3.26 -13.14 42.36
CA GLU A 36 3.17 -14.10 43.48
C GLU A 36 3.39 -13.39 44.82
N GLU A 37 4.36 -12.47 44.93
CA GLU A 37 4.57 -11.65 46.13
C GLU A 37 3.38 -10.72 46.42
N ALA A 38 2.82 -10.06 45.40
CA ALA A 38 1.73 -9.10 45.61
C ALA A 38 0.35 -9.75 45.80
N PHE A 39 0.13 -10.96 45.29
CA PHE A 39 -1.20 -11.58 45.22
C PHE A 39 -1.25 -13.06 45.64
N GLY A 40 -0.16 -13.67 46.11
CA GLY A 40 -0.07 -15.10 46.42
C GLY A 40 -1.17 -15.62 47.35
N ASP A 41 -1.48 -14.89 48.42
CA ASP A 41 -2.55 -15.22 49.38
C ASP A 41 -3.96 -15.17 48.78
N LEU A 42 -4.12 -14.51 47.63
CA LEU A 42 -5.38 -14.38 46.89
C LEU A 42 -5.50 -15.37 45.72
N ILE A 43 -4.43 -16.10 45.38
CA ILE A 43 -4.42 -17.13 44.32
C ILE A 43 -5.03 -18.43 44.89
N PRO A 44 -6.18 -18.90 44.37
CA PRO A 44 -6.82 -20.13 44.82
C PRO A 44 -5.90 -21.36 44.67
N ALA A 45 -6.06 -22.36 45.54
CA ALA A 45 -5.23 -23.56 45.54
C ALA A 45 -5.34 -24.33 44.20
N GLU A 46 -6.56 -24.39 43.65
CA GLU A 46 -6.87 -24.97 42.35
C GLU A 46 -6.20 -24.23 41.17
N HIS A 47 -5.70 -23.00 41.37
CA HIS A 47 -4.91 -22.24 40.39
C HIS A 47 -3.38 -22.43 40.55
N ARG A 48 -2.93 -23.06 41.65
CA ARG A 48 -1.54 -23.46 41.88
C ARG A 48 -1.21 -24.82 41.25
N GLU A 49 -2.22 -25.58 40.86
CA GLU A 49 -2.08 -26.82 40.09
C GLU A 49 -1.45 -26.61 38.70
N THR A 50 -0.75 -27.65 38.23
CA THR A 50 -0.25 -27.77 36.86
C THR A 50 -1.36 -28.16 35.89
N ASN A 51 -1.42 -27.49 34.73
CA ASN A 51 -2.36 -27.80 33.65
C ASN A 51 -1.86 -28.93 32.72
N LYS A 52 -2.69 -29.32 31.73
CA LYS A 52 -2.37 -30.36 30.74
C LYS A 52 -1.13 -30.09 29.87
N SER A 53 -0.56 -28.88 29.88
CA SER A 53 0.66 -28.51 29.14
C SER A 53 1.87 -28.26 30.04
N GLY A 54 1.83 -28.75 31.29
CA GLY A 54 2.97 -28.71 32.21
C GLY A 54 3.24 -27.34 32.84
N ARG A 55 2.25 -26.43 32.83
CA ARG A 55 2.39 -25.07 33.41
C ARG A 55 1.42 -24.85 34.56
N ILE A 56 1.84 -24.05 35.55
CA ILE A 56 0.96 -23.64 36.65
C ILE A 56 -0.17 -22.77 36.09
N LYS A 57 -1.43 -23.02 36.51
CA LYS A 57 -2.61 -22.35 35.94
C LYS A 57 -2.58 -20.83 36.16
N TRP A 58 -2.18 -20.34 37.34
CA TRP A 58 -2.15 -18.89 37.60
C TRP A 58 -1.13 -18.17 36.71
N GLU A 59 0.08 -18.72 36.51
CA GLU A 59 1.06 -18.15 35.57
C GLU A 59 0.48 -18.06 34.15
N HIS A 60 -0.27 -19.09 33.74
CA HIS A 60 -0.94 -19.13 32.46
C HIS A 60 -2.02 -18.04 32.34
N TYR A 61 -2.79 -17.78 33.40
CA TYR A 61 -3.77 -16.69 33.44
C TYR A 61 -3.13 -15.30 33.44
N VAL A 62 -1.96 -15.11 34.08
CA VAL A 62 -1.18 -13.87 33.98
C VAL A 62 -0.66 -13.67 32.54
N VAL A 63 -0.15 -14.71 31.89
CA VAL A 63 0.25 -14.63 30.46
C VAL A 63 -0.92 -14.30 29.54
N TRP A 64 -2.08 -14.93 29.70
CA TRP A 64 -3.28 -14.60 28.91
C TRP A 64 -3.81 -13.20 29.18
N SER A 65 -3.85 -12.79 30.46
CA SER A 65 -4.22 -11.43 30.85
C SER A 65 -3.34 -10.39 30.16
N ARG A 66 -2.04 -10.65 30.02
CA ARG A 66 -1.16 -9.79 29.22
C ARG A 66 -1.58 -9.74 27.75
N PHE A 67 -1.91 -10.87 27.10
CA PHE A 67 -2.32 -10.85 25.70
C PHE A 67 -3.57 -9.98 25.49
N ASP A 68 -4.57 -10.09 26.37
CA ASP A 68 -5.77 -9.25 26.35
C ASP A 68 -5.43 -7.76 26.56
N LEU A 69 -4.60 -7.44 27.57
CA LEU A 69 -4.18 -6.07 27.88
C LEU A 69 -3.28 -5.45 26.80
N VAL A 70 -2.53 -6.25 26.05
CA VAL A 70 -1.74 -5.79 24.89
C VAL A 70 -2.64 -5.58 23.67
N GLY A 71 -3.64 -6.44 23.44
CA GLY A 71 -4.67 -6.23 22.42
C GLY A 71 -5.45 -4.94 22.66
N ALA A 72 -5.90 -4.73 23.90
CA ALA A 72 -6.49 -3.48 24.37
C ALA A 72 -5.45 -2.37 24.66
N GLY A 73 -4.18 -2.52 24.27
CA GLY A 73 -3.16 -1.46 24.31
C GLY A 73 -2.89 -0.80 25.68
N LEU A 74 -3.34 -1.41 26.78
CA LEU A 74 -3.07 -0.99 28.16
C LEU A 74 -1.69 -1.47 28.62
N MET A 75 -1.18 -2.55 28.01
CA MET A 75 0.19 -3.04 28.15
C MET A 75 0.93 -3.05 26.80
N GLY A 76 2.26 -3.12 26.86
CA GLY A 76 3.15 -3.20 25.70
C GLY A 76 4.25 -4.26 25.83
N SER A 77 5.26 -4.15 24.98
CA SER A 77 6.52 -4.89 25.09
C SER A 77 7.70 -3.92 25.00
N GLY A 78 8.47 -3.82 26.09
CA GLY A 78 9.72 -3.04 26.12
C GLY A 78 10.91 -3.73 25.40
N GLY A 79 10.67 -4.92 24.83
CA GLY A 79 11.69 -5.77 24.22
C GLY A 79 11.33 -7.25 24.34
N ARG A 80 12.25 -8.14 23.95
CA ARG A 80 12.04 -9.59 24.03
C ARG A 80 11.96 -10.02 25.50
N GLY A 81 10.77 -10.41 25.96
CA GLY A 81 10.53 -10.82 27.35
C GLY A 81 10.40 -9.66 28.35
N ILE A 82 10.36 -8.40 27.90
CA ILE A 82 10.14 -7.22 28.74
C ILE A 82 8.69 -6.77 28.59
N TRP A 83 7.99 -6.66 29.71
CA TRP A 83 6.59 -6.24 29.80
C TRP A 83 6.54 -4.80 30.32
N THR A 84 5.68 -3.97 29.75
CA THR A 84 5.51 -2.57 30.16
C THR A 84 4.03 -2.23 30.28
N ILE A 85 3.67 -1.31 31.17
CA ILE A 85 2.39 -0.60 31.07
C ILE A 85 2.48 0.45 29.95
N THR A 86 1.35 0.87 29.38
CA THR A 86 1.30 2.03 28.48
C THR A 86 0.77 3.25 29.23
N THR A 87 0.95 4.45 28.65
CA THR A 87 0.29 5.66 29.15
C THR A 87 -1.22 5.44 29.32
N SER A 88 -1.86 4.76 28.37
CA SER A 88 -3.30 4.45 28.46
C SER A 88 -3.65 3.36 29.48
N GLY A 89 -2.72 2.48 29.86
CA GLY A 89 -2.87 1.62 31.03
C GLY A 89 -2.94 2.43 32.34
N ASN A 90 -2.05 3.41 32.50
CA ASN A 90 -2.06 4.33 33.64
C ASN A 90 -3.29 5.25 33.63
N GLU A 91 -3.63 5.85 32.47
CA GLU A 91 -4.84 6.68 32.30
C GLU A 91 -6.11 5.90 32.67
N TRP A 92 -6.21 4.62 32.25
CA TRP A 92 -7.35 3.77 32.58
C TRP A 92 -7.44 3.50 34.08
N LEU A 93 -6.34 3.12 34.74
CA LEU A 93 -6.34 2.87 36.19
C LEU A 93 -6.63 4.12 37.04
N LEU A 94 -6.21 5.30 36.59
CA LEU A 94 -6.49 6.58 37.26
C LEU A 94 -7.96 7.01 37.08
N GLY A 95 -8.51 6.82 35.89
CA GLY A 95 -9.92 7.14 35.60
C GLY A 95 -10.93 6.13 36.17
N ASN A 96 -10.48 4.91 36.50
CA ASN A 96 -11.33 3.81 36.95
C ASN A 96 -10.78 3.19 38.25
N PRO A 97 -10.72 3.96 39.36
CA PRO A 97 -10.05 3.52 40.60
C PRO A 97 -10.68 2.29 41.25
N ASP A 98 -12.00 2.09 41.10
CA ASP A 98 -12.75 1.02 41.76
C ASP A 98 -13.22 -0.09 40.80
N ALA A 99 -12.85 0.01 39.52
CA ALA A 99 -13.31 -0.89 38.46
C ALA A 99 -12.75 -2.32 38.58
N ASP A 100 -13.56 -3.27 38.12
CA ASP A 100 -13.31 -4.70 38.35
C ASP A 100 -12.98 -5.51 37.07
N SER A 101 -13.06 -6.84 37.22
CA SER A 101 -12.88 -7.85 36.18
C SER A 101 -13.85 -7.69 35.01
N ALA A 102 -15.09 -7.26 35.27
CA ALA A 102 -16.13 -7.04 34.27
C ALA A 102 -15.98 -5.70 33.57
N ASP A 103 -15.73 -4.60 34.30
CA ASP A 103 -15.51 -3.26 33.71
C ASP A 103 -14.36 -3.27 32.71
N LEU A 104 -13.22 -3.83 33.13
CA LEU A 104 -12.05 -3.99 32.27
C LEU A 104 -12.33 -4.92 31.08
N SER A 105 -13.19 -5.92 31.26
CA SER A 105 -13.63 -6.80 30.16
C SER A 105 -14.58 -6.10 29.18
N VAL A 106 -15.41 -5.15 29.62
CA VAL A 106 -16.23 -4.30 28.74
C VAL A 106 -15.32 -3.39 27.92
N PHE A 107 -14.34 -2.72 28.57
CA PHE A 107 -13.35 -1.91 27.88
C PHE A 107 -12.53 -2.70 26.86
N ILE A 108 -12.00 -3.87 27.25
CA ILE A 108 -11.25 -4.77 26.35
C ILE A 108 -12.12 -5.18 25.15
N ARG A 109 -13.41 -5.49 25.34
CA ARG A 109 -14.32 -5.84 24.22
C ARG A 109 -14.52 -4.67 23.26
N GLN A 110 -14.79 -3.47 23.77
CA GLN A 110 -14.95 -2.26 22.96
C GLN A 110 -13.69 -1.95 22.14
N GLU A 111 -12.52 -1.97 22.78
CA GLU A 111 -11.22 -1.80 22.11
C GLU A 111 -10.93 -2.92 21.11
N SER A 112 -11.29 -4.18 21.42
CA SER A 112 -11.14 -5.30 20.49
C SER A 112 -11.94 -5.09 19.20
N THR A 113 -13.18 -4.61 19.32
CA THR A 113 -14.02 -4.28 18.15
C THR A 113 -13.49 -3.08 17.35
N GLU A 114 -12.83 -2.08 17.98
CA GLU A 114 -12.08 -1.06 17.24
C GLU A 114 -10.75 -1.58 16.65
N SER A 115 -10.19 -2.68 17.16
CA SER A 115 -8.87 -3.20 16.75
C SER A 115 -8.89 -4.03 15.48
N GLU A 116 -10.00 -4.73 15.18
CA GLU A 116 -10.17 -5.47 13.92
C GLU A 116 -10.29 -4.54 12.70
N LEU A 117 -10.63 -3.26 12.95
CA LEU A 117 -10.71 -2.24 11.91
C LEU A 117 -9.30 -1.84 11.43
N GLY A 118 -8.85 -2.53 10.38
CA GLY A 118 -7.76 -2.08 9.50
C GLY A 118 -8.28 -1.59 8.15
N PHE A 119 -7.42 -1.00 7.33
CA PHE A 119 -7.78 -0.56 5.97
C PHE A 119 -6.82 -1.12 4.90
N ARG A 120 -7.33 -1.35 3.69
CA ARG A 120 -6.50 -1.61 2.49
C ARG A 120 -6.19 -0.31 1.75
N TRP A 121 -4.94 -0.15 1.33
CA TRP A 121 -4.51 0.90 0.40
C TRP A 121 -3.38 0.36 -0.48
N ARG A 122 -3.48 0.55 -1.81
CA ARG A 122 -2.58 -0.04 -2.83
C ARG A 122 -2.30 -1.53 -2.59
N GLY A 123 -3.35 -2.35 -2.50
CA GLY A 123 -3.28 -3.80 -2.24
C GLY A 123 -2.93 -4.17 -0.78
N LYS A 124 -2.01 -3.44 -0.14
CA LYS A 124 -1.54 -3.72 1.23
C LYS A 124 -2.63 -3.45 2.29
N GLN A 125 -2.76 -4.40 3.22
CA GLN A 125 -3.54 -4.25 4.45
C GLN A 125 -2.72 -3.49 5.50
N TYR A 126 -3.35 -2.55 6.19
CA TYR A 126 -2.78 -1.81 7.32
C TYR A 126 -3.60 -2.12 8.57
N THR A 127 -2.99 -2.81 9.53
CA THR A 127 -3.58 -3.24 10.80
C THR A 127 -3.19 -2.29 11.93
N ILE A 128 -3.60 -1.02 11.80
CA ILE A 128 -3.36 0.03 12.80
C ILE A 128 -4.71 0.55 13.31
N SER A 129 -4.95 0.34 14.60
CA SER A 129 -6.20 0.79 15.23
C SER A 129 -6.23 2.32 15.41
N LYS A 130 -7.45 2.84 15.56
CA LYS A 130 -7.77 4.23 15.88
C LYS A 130 -6.87 4.82 16.96
N ARG A 131 -6.89 4.19 18.15
CA ARG A 131 -6.14 4.67 19.33
C ARG A 131 -4.63 4.53 19.15
N ALA A 132 -4.13 3.49 18.49
CA ALA A 132 -2.70 3.35 18.19
C ALA A 132 -2.19 4.51 17.31
N LEU A 133 -2.94 4.86 16.26
CA LEU A 133 -2.60 5.98 15.37
C LEU A 133 -2.72 7.34 16.06
N LEU A 134 -3.81 7.59 16.80
CA LEU A 134 -4.01 8.84 17.52
C LEU A 134 -2.99 9.03 18.65
N SER A 135 -2.61 7.98 19.38
CA SER A 135 -1.56 8.05 20.40
C SER A 135 -0.16 8.23 19.81
N ARG A 136 0.12 7.69 18.61
CA ARG A 136 1.34 8.02 17.86
C ARG A 136 1.36 9.48 17.41
N ALA A 137 0.22 10.00 16.96
CA ALA A 137 0.07 11.41 16.59
C ALA A 137 0.27 12.34 17.79
N ARG A 138 -0.40 12.11 18.92
CA ARG A 138 -0.25 12.88 20.18
C ARG A 138 1.22 13.02 20.60
N ARG A 139 2.03 11.95 20.48
CA ARG A 139 3.45 11.98 20.82
C ARG A 139 4.23 12.96 19.95
N LEU A 140 4.11 12.85 18.64
CA LEU A 140 4.77 13.74 17.67
C LEU A 140 4.29 15.20 17.81
N LEU A 141 3.04 15.43 18.22
CA LEU A 141 2.54 16.79 18.46
C LEU A 141 3.14 17.43 19.73
N LYS A 142 3.46 16.63 20.77
CA LYS A 142 4.20 17.11 21.97
C LYS A 142 5.64 17.52 21.65
N GLU A 143 6.26 16.92 20.64
CA GLU A 143 7.60 17.27 20.13
C GLU A 143 7.57 18.51 19.21
N GLY A 144 6.37 19.02 18.89
CA GLY A 144 6.13 20.15 17.99
C GLY A 144 5.48 19.70 16.68
N PRO A 145 4.36 20.30 16.24
CA PRO A 145 3.64 19.84 15.06
C PRO A 145 4.48 20.02 13.78
N PRO A 146 4.78 18.95 13.02
CA PRO A 146 5.48 19.08 11.75
C PRO A 146 4.62 19.86 10.74
N LYS A 147 5.25 20.53 9.78
CA LYS A 147 4.56 21.39 8.79
C LYS A 147 3.42 20.64 8.09
N GLU A 148 3.60 19.35 7.80
CA GLU A 148 2.62 18.44 7.20
C GLU A 148 1.35 18.28 8.05
N ALA A 149 1.47 18.25 9.38
CA ALA A 149 0.33 18.18 10.29
C ALA A 149 -0.53 19.45 10.21
N LEU A 150 0.06 20.61 9.91
CA LEU A 150 -0.67 21.88 9.77
C LEU A 150 -1.23 22.11 8.36
N ARG A 151 -0.88 21.28 7.36
CA ARG A 151 -1.29 21.44 5.94
C ARG A 151 -2.68 20.88 5.63
N TYR A 152 -3.69 21.23 6.45
CA TYR A 152 -5.10 21.02 6.11
C TYR A 152 -5.70 22.20 5.31
N LYS A 153 -6.78 21.94 4.56
CA LYS A 153 -7.61 22.96 3.90
C LYS A 153 -9.08 22.62 4.12
N GLY A 154 -9.73 23.32 5.05
CA GLY A 154 -11.14 23.17 5.41
C GLY A 154 -11.53 21.86 6.12
N TRP A 155 -10.70 20.82 6.14
CA TRP A 155 -10.97 19.52 6.79
C TRP A 155 -9.74 19.00 7.55
N ALA A 156 -9.93 18.65 8.83
CA ALA A 156 -8.87 18.11 9.70
C ALA A 156 -9.40 16.95 10.56
N VAL A 157 -8.50 16.14 11.11
CA VAL A 157 -8.80 15.26 12.25
C VAL A 157 -8.41 15.99 13.53
N PHE A 158 -9.16 15.81 14.61
CA PHE A 158 -8.81 16.36 15.92
C PHE A 158 -8.05 15.32 16.75
N VAL A 159 -6.86 15.69 17.27
CA VAL A 159 -5.97 14.84 18.05
C VAL A 159 -5.85 15.42 19.46
N GLY A 160 -6.88 15.15 20.29
CA GLY A 160 -7.23 16.09 21.35
C GLY A 160 -7.82 17.37 20.73
N ASP A 161 -7.56 18.52 21.32
CA ASP A 161 -8.08 19.80 20.82
C ASP A 161 -7.36 20.31 19.57
N GLN A 162 -6.22 19.72 19.21
CA GLN A 162 -5.40 20.16 18.07
C GLN A 162 -5.93 19.59 16.74
N PRO A 163 -6.32 20.43 15.76
CA PRO A 163 -6.63 19.99 14.40
C PRO A 163 -5.37 19.64 13.62
N VAL A 164 -5.38 18.51 12.91
CA VAL A 164 -4.27 18.05 12.06
C VAL A 164 -4.73 17.59 10.68
N SER A 165 -3.82 17.69 9.71
CA SER A 165 -4.01 17.24 8.33
C SER A 165 -4.37 15.76 8.28
N VAL A 166 -5.54 15.48 7.70
CA VAL A 166 -6.00 14.12 7.35
C VAL A 166 -4.94 13.37 6.54
N LYS A 167 -4.17 14.08 5.70
CA LYS A 167 -3.09 13.49 4.92
C LYS A 167 -1.87 13.12 5.77
N TRP A 168 -1.49 13.96 6.75
CA TRP A 168 -0.37 13.67 7.64
C TRP A 168 -0.67 12.45 8.51
N LEU A 169 -1.88 12.38 9.07
CA LEU A 169 -2.31 11.24 9.88
C LEU A 169 -2.35 9.94 9.05
N PHE A 170 -2.70 10.01 7.76
CA PHE A 170 -2.63 8.85 6.87
C PHE A 170 -1.20 8.46 6.46
N SER A 171 -0.29 9.43 6.25
CA SER A 171 1.15 9.14 6.09
C SER A 171 1.70 8.44 7.34
N LEU A 172 1.37 8.94 8.52
CA LEU A 172 1.75 8.35 9.81
C LEU A 172 1.20 6.94 10.03
N ALA A 173 0.04 6.62 9.43
CA ALA A 173 -0.56 5.28 9.45
C ALA A 173 0.09 4.28 8.47
N THR A 174 0.62 4.76 7.34
CA THR A 174 1.04 3.92 6.20
C THR A 174 2.54 3.87 5.95
N GLY A 175 3.29 4.88 6.39
CA GLY A 175 4.68 5.12 6.00
C GLY A 175 4.88 5.67 4.58
N ALA A 176 3.79 6.03 3.88
CA ALA A 176 3.86 6.60 2.53
C ALA A 176 4.22 8.09 2.57
N ASP A 177 4.89 8.59 1.52
CA ASP A 177 5.20 10.01 1.38
C ASP A 177 3.91 10.84 1.31
N TYR A 178 3.95 12.06 1.85
CA TYR A 178 2.79 12.95 1.93
C TYR A 178 2.16 13.23 0.56
N ASN A 179 2.88 13.10 -0.56
CA ASN A 179 2.40 13.44 -1.90
C ASN A 179 1.80 12.24 -2.66
N GLU A 180 1.99 11.01 -2.19
CA GLU A 180 1.55 9.76 -2.84
C GLU A 180 0.03 9.54 -2.91
N PHE A 181 -0.74 10.36 -2.20
CA PHE A 181 -2.19 10.26 -2.06
C PHE A 181 -2.84 11.64 -1.85
N ASN A 182 -4.16 11.71 -1.99
CA ASN A 182 -4.96 12.92 -1.81
C ASN A 182 -5.82 12.86 -0.54
N SER A 183 -6.30 14.02 -0.06
CA SER A 183 -7.07 14.10 1.19
C SER A 183 -8.38 13.29 1.17
N PRO A 184 -9.16 13.22 0.07
CA PRO A 184 -10.28 12.28 -0.05
C PRO A 184 -9.91 10.81 0.13
N THR A 185 -8.79 10.34 -0.45
CA THR A 185 -8.28 8.98 -0.24
C THR A 185 -7.90 8.75 1.22
N ALA A 186 -7.15 9.67 1.82
CA ALA A 186 -6.76 9.61 3.24
C ALA A 186 -8.00 9.56 4.16
N ARG A 187 -8.98 10.45 3.96
CA ARG A 187 -10.22 10.49 4.74
C ARG A 187 -11.00 9.17 4.66
N ARG A 188 -11.21 8.65 3.44
CA ARG A 188 -11.96 7.39 3.21
C ARG A 188 -11.26 6.16 3.82
N ALA A 189 -9.95 6.20 4.00
CA ALA A 189 -9.22 5.12 4.63
C ALA A 189 -9.22 5.24 6.17
N LEU A 190 -9.09 6.46 6.70
CA LEU A 190 -9.14 6.72 8.14
C LEU A 190 -10.56 6.55 8.73
N SER A 191 -11.62 6.87 7.99
CA SER A 191 -13.00 6.63 8.43
C SER A 191 -13.33 5.13 8.61
N LYS A 192 -12.66 4.24 7.85
CA LYS A 192 -12.79 2.77 8.05
C LYS A 192 -12.27 2.29 9.40
N ILE A 193 -11.45 3.09 10.06
CA ILE A 193 -10.92 2.83 11.41
C ILE A 193 -11.49 3.83 12.42
N GLY A 194 -12.71 4.35 12.18
CA GLY A 194 -13.44 5.24 13.09
C GLY A 194 -12.79 6.61 13.32
N ILE A 195 -11.83 7.02 12.48
CA ILE A 195 -11.22 8.35 12.53
C ILE A 195 -11.93 9.25 11.52
N GLU A 196 -12.89 10.02 12.03
CA GLU A 196 -13.61 11.01 11.23
C GLU A 196 -12.86 12.34 11.13
N ALA A 197 -12.82 12.89 9.92
CA ALA A 197 -12.33 14.25 9.69
C ALA A 197 -13.49 15.24 9.72
N ARG A 198 -13.38 16.27 10.56
CA ARG A 198 -14.37 17.34 10.71
C ARG A 198 -14.02 18.53 9.83
N PRO A 199 -15.01 19.33 9.39
CA PRO A 199 -14.71 20.65 8.84
C PRO A 199 -14.05 21.51 9.94
N VAL A 200 -13.00 22.26 9.59
CA VAL A 200 -12.34 23.19 10.51
C VAL A 200 -12.36 24.57 9.89
N GLY A 201 -12.96 25.51 10.63
CA GLY A 201 -12.90 26.95 10.38
C GLY A 201 -13.14 27.36 8.93
N GLN A 202 -14.40 27.66 8.58
CA GLN A 202 -14.63 28.60 7.48
C GLN A 202 -14.17 30.00 7.96
N GLN A 203 -12.86 30.23 7.95
CA GLN A 203 -12.38 31.55 7.53
C GLN A 203 -13.06 31.80 6.19
N THR A 204 -13.77 32.93 6.07
CA THR A 204 -14.50 33.30 4.86
C THR A 204 -13.55 33.12 3.68
N PRO A 205 -13.86 32.24 2.70
CA PRO A 205 -12.94 32.00 1.60
C PRO A 205 -12.68 33.35 0.91
N PRO A 206 -11.41 33.66 0.56
CA PRO A 206 -11.13 34.88 -0.21
C PRO A 206 -12.06 34.88 -1.42
N VAL A 207 -12.75 36.01 -1.62
CA VAL A 207 -13.94 36.13 -2.50
C VAL A 207 -13.73 35.28 -3.75
N PRO A 208 -14.59 34.27 -4.01
CA PRO A 208 -14.28 33.26 -5.01
C PRO A 208 -13.94 33.91 -6.35
N GLN A 209 -12.66 33.85 -6.75
CA GLN A 209 -12.29 34.08 -8.14
C GLN A 209 -13.12 33.10 -8.95
N GLU A 210 -14.01 33.65 -9.79
CA GLU A 210 -15.03 32.87 -10.49
C GLU A 210 -14.33 31.75 -11.26
N SER A 211 -14.43 30.54 -10.72
CA SER A 211 -13.70 29.41 -11.26
C SER A 211 -14.30 29.12 -12.63
N PRO A 212 -13.53 29.24 -13.73
CA PRO A 212 -14.09 29.28 -15.07
C PRO A 212 -14.99 28.05 -15.31
N PRO A 213 -16.15 28.24 -15.97
CA PRO A 213 -17.25 27.29 -15.93
C PRO A 213 -16.79 25.87 -16.24
N ARG A 214 -17.21 24.92 -15.40
CA ARG A 214 -16.70 23.55 -15.43
C ARG A 214 -17.14 22.83 -16.70
N ILE A 215 -16.28 22.88 -17.72
CA ILE A 215 -16.35 22.12 -18.96
C ILE A 215 -16.82 20.67 -18.67
N PRO A 216 -17.93 20.21 -19.26
CA PRO A 216 -18.45 18.85 -19.07
C PRO A 216 -17.39 17.77 -19.33
N ARG A 217 -17.45 16.66 -18.59
CA ARG A 217 -16.45 15.57 -18.70
C ARG A 217 -16.34 15.00 -20.12
N ALA A 218 -17.45 14.95 -20.87
CA ALA A 218 -17.48 14.49 -22.26
C ALA A 218 -16.77 15.49 -23.20
N GLU A 219 -17.13 16.78 -23.16
CA GLU A 219 -16.45 17.83 -23.93
C GLU A 219 -14.95 17.86 -23.61
N ARG A 220 -14.57 17.73 -22.33
CA ARG A 220 -13.16 17.67 -21.92
C ARG A 220 -12.44 16.42 -22.46
N LYS A 221 -13.12 15.29 -22.66
CA LYS A 221 -12.54 14.11 -23.34
C LYS A 221 -12.30 14.44 -24.81
N ALA A 222 -13.32 14.93 -25.52
CA ALA A 222 -13.27 15.25 -26.95
C ALA A 222 -12.20 16.31 -27.28
N ARG A 223 -12.17 17.43 -26.55
CA ARG A 223 -11.18 18.51 -26.76
C ARG A 223 -9.75 18.09 -26.50
N ARG A 224 -9.54 17.09 -25.64
CA ARG A 224 -8.20 16.52 -25.38
C ARG A 224 -7.79 15.53 -26.48
N GLN A 225 -8.73 14.75 -26.99
CA GLN A 225 -8.52 13.85 -28.13
C GLN A 225 -8.10 14.64 -29.36
N ALA A 226 -8.90 15.64 -29.75
CA ALA A 226 -8.61 16.53 -30.88
C ALA A 226 -7.29 17.31 -30.73
N PHE A 227 -6.86 17.58 -29.50
CA PHE A 227 -5.55 18.20 -29.23
C PHE A 227 -4.39 17.23 -29.49
N PHE A 228 -4.49 15.98 -29.03
CA PHE A 228 -3.46 14.96 -29.32
C PHE A 228 -3.39 14.61 -30.80
N GLU A 229 -4.52 14.59 -31.52
CA GLU A 229 -4.57 14.39 -32.97
C GLU A 229 -3.80 15.50 -33.71
N GLN A 230 -3.98 16.77 -33.33
CA GLN A 230 -3.19 17.89 -33.86
C GLN A 230 -1.70 17.81 -33.48
N VAL A 231 -1.35 17.39 -32.25
CA VAL A 231 0.06 17.17 -31.88
C VAL A 231 0.68 16.06 -32.75
N ALA A 232 -0.06 14.96 -32.99
CA ALA A 232 0.38 13.85 -33.82
C ALA A 232 0.59 14.25 -35.29
N GLU A 233 -0.29 15.09 -35.84
CA GLU A 233 -0.15 15.68 -37.18
C GLU A 233 1.12 16.54 -37.31
N PHE A 234 1.43 17.35 -36.29
CA PHE A 234 2.61 18.23 -36.32
C PHE A 234 3.96 17.52 -36.04
N ILE A 235 3.99 16.43 -35.25
CA ILE A 235 5.24 15.79 -34.80
C ILE A 235 6.20 15.41 -35.96
N PRO A 236 5.78 14.75 -37.06
CA PRO A 236 6.68 14.32 -38.14
C PRO A 236 7.53 15.44 -38.74
N SER A 237 6.98 16.66 -38.82
CA SER A 237 7.67 17.86 -39.32
C SER A 237 8.78 18.37 -38.38
N TYR A 238 8.76 17.96 -37.11
CA TYR A 238 9.69 18.40 -36.07
C TYR A 238 10.62 17.30 -35.55
N LEU A 239 10.48 16.06 -36.02
CA LEU A 239 11.40 14.97 -35.66
C LEU A 239 12.74 15.08 -36.39
N PRO A 240 13.88 14.89 -35.69
CA PRO A 240 15.19 14.81 -36.32
C PRO A 240 15.25 13.59 -37.23
N GLU A 241 15.98 13.69 -38.34
CA GLU A 241 15.95 12.70 -39.44
C GLU A 241 16.16 11.25 -38.98
N GLN A 242 17.15 11.03 -38.11
CA GLN A 242 17.48 9.75 -37.48
C GLN A 242 16.37 9.09 -36.65
N ALA A 243 15.27 9.80 -36.38
CA ALA A 243 14.15 9.38 -35.54
C ALA A 243 12.77 9.61 -36.21
N ARG A 244 12.71 9.90 -37.52
CA ARG A 244 11.45 10.14 -38.25
C ARG A 244 10.58 8.89 -38.44
N HIS A 245 11.13 7.70 -38.22
CA HIS A 245 10.44 6.41 -38.36
C HIS A 245 9.64 5.97 -37.12
N GLY A 246 9.46 6.87 -36.13
CA GLY A 246 8.72 6.57 -34.91
C GLY A 246 7.21 6.49 -35.13
N ASP A 247 6.59 5.50 -34.49
CA ASP A 247 5.16 5.19 -34.57
C ASP A 247 4.36 6.02 -33.54
N ILE A 248 3.47 6.90 -34.01
CA ILE A 248 2.71 7.83 -33.17
C ILE A 248 1.35 7.24 -32.79
N ARG A 249 1.08 7.11 -31.49
CA ARG A 249 -0.13 6.46 -30.96
C ARG A 249 -0.93 7.40 -30.06
N VAL A 250 -2.13 7.78 -30.51
CA VAL A 250 -3.08 8.57 -29.71
C VAL A 250 -4.10 7.63 -29.07
N HIS A 251 -4.09 7.52 -27.74
CA HIS A 251 -4.91 6.54 -27.01
C HIS A 251 -6.26 7.13 -26.55
N GLU A 252 -7.33 6.68 -27.18
CA GLU A 252 -8.68 7.26 -27.05
C GLU A 252 -9.16 7.34 -25.60
N GLY A 253 -9.51 8.54 -25.14
CA GLY A 253 -10.01 8.77 -23.77
C GLY A 253 -8.97 8.72 -22.64
N THR A 254 -7.74 8.30 -22.90
CA THR A 254 -6.60 8.47 -21.97
C THR A 254 -6.17 9.94 -21.89
N ASN A 255 -5.24 10.27 -20.99
CA ASN A 255 -4.65 11.60 -20.91
C ASN A 255 -3.20 11.67 -21.45
N TYR A 256 -2.83 10.78 -22.36
CA TYR A 256 -1.51 10.76 -22.98
C TYR A 256 -1.55 10.32 -24.46
N MET A 257 -0.46 10.60 -25.17
CA MET A 257 -0.15 10.04 -26.49
C MET A 257 1.32 9.64 -26.53
N GLN A 258 1.68 8.69 -27.39
CA GLN A 258 3.00 8.08 -27.43
C GLN A 258 3.67 8.21 -28.80
N LEU A 259 4.99 8.08 -28.80
CA LEU A 259 5.87 7.96 -29.95
C LEU A 259 6.82 6.79 -29.67
N VAL A 260 6.67 5.71 -30.43
CA VAL A 260 7.26 4.39 -30.17
C VAL A 260 8.31 4.06 -31.23
N TYR A 261 9.43 3.48 -30.81
CA TYR A 261 10.55 3.11 -31.68
C TYR A 261 10.81 1.61 -31.61
N PRO A 262 10.68 0.85 -32.72
CA PRO A 262 10.85 -0.60 -32.72
C PRO A 262 12.22 -1.07 -32.21
N GLU A 263 13.27 -0.26 -32.37
CA GLU A 263 14.61 -0.57 -31.86
C GLU A 263 14.75 -0.49 -30.32
N PHE A 264 13.77 0.10 -29.62
CA PHE A 264 13.80 0.31 -28.17
C PHE A 264 12.70 -0.46 -27.41
N PRO A 265 12.70 -1.81 -27.42
CA PRO A 265 11.67 -2.60 -26.74
C PRO A 265 11.58 -2.30 -25.24
N GLY A 266 10.36 -2.02 -24.79
CA GLY A 266 10.07 -1.54 -23.43
C GLY A 266 10.57 -0.11 -23.19
N ALA A 267 10.55 0.75 -24.21
CA ALA A 267 10.68 2.20 -24.07
C ALA A 267 9.87 2.96 -25.13
N HIS A 268 9.40 4.15 -24.77
CA HIS A 268 8.64 5.05 -25.64
C HIS A 268 8.71 6.49 -25.13
N TYR A 269 8.45 7.45 -26.00
CA TYR A 269 8.25 8.85 -25.64
C TYR A 269 6.76 9.13 -25.45
N ASP A 270 6.41 9.92 -24.44
CA ASP A 270 5.03 10.24 -24.05
C ASP A 270 4.84 11.76 -23.95
N LEU A 271 3.67 12.25 -24.40
CA LEU A 271 3.11 13.55 -24.00
C LEU A 271 1.92 13.29 -23.08
N ILE A 272 2.01 13.75 -21.83
CA ILE A 272 0.97 13.58 -20.81
C ILE A 272 0.34 14.93 -20.46
N LEU A 273 -0.99 15.00 -20.57
CA LEU A 273 -1.78 16.15 -20.15
C LEU A 273 -2.32 15.90 -18.74
N GLY A 274 -1.78 16.62 -17.76
CA GLY A 274 -1.97 16.36 -16.34
C GLY A 274 -3.10 17.15 -15.69
N ARG A 275 -3.02 17.29 -14.37
CA ARG A 275 -3.96 18.11 -13.56
C ARG A 275 -3.34 19.41 -13.06
N ALA A 276 -2.06 19.40 -12.72
CA ALA A 276 -1.31 20.55 -12.21
C ALA A 276 -0.35 21.10 -13.28
N ASN A 277 0.45 20.20 -13.84
CA ASN A 277 1.42 20.40 -14.91
C ASN A 277 1.13 19.42 -16.06
N ASP A 278 1.64 19.73 -17.24
CA ASP A 278 1.73 18.79 -18.36
C ASP A 278 3.19 18.28 -18.46
N GLN A 279 3.45 17.20 -19.21
CA GLN A 279 4.77 16.53 -19.23
C GLN A 279 5.12 15.96 -20.59
N LEU A 280 6.39 16.05 -20.99
CA LEU A 280 7.00 15.13 -21.95
C LEU A 280 7.87 14.14 -21.17
N ALA A 281 7.90 12.87 -21.55
CA ALA A 281 8.72 11.88 -20.86
C ALA A 281 9.24 10.77 -21.78
N ILE A 282 10.37 10.17 -21.42
CA ILE A 282 10.79 8.84 -21.89
C ILE A 282 10.44 7.85 -20.79
N TYR A 283 9.74 6.78 -21.12
CA TYR A 283 9.44 5.68 -20.21
C TYR A 283 10.32 4.47 -20.48
N PHE A 284 10.64 3.74 -19.40
CA PHE A 284 11.30 2.44 -19.44
C PHE A 284 10.44 1.40 -18.74
N GLU A 285 9.89 0.48 -19.51
CA GLU A 285 8.96 -0.59 -19.10
C GLU A 285 9.62 -1.96 -19.30
N SER A 286 10.61 -2.28 -18.47
CA SER A 286 11.27 -3.58 -18.44
C SER A 286 11.58 -4.01 -17.00
N SER A 287 12.47 -4.99 -16.81
CA SER A 287 12.91 -5.35 -15.46
C SER A 287 13.61 -4.17 -14.77
N ARG A 288 13.43 -4.03 -13.46
CA ARG A 288 13.97 -2.91 -12.67
C ARG A 288 15.48 -2.70 -12.88
N GLU A 289 16.24 -3.78 -13.04
CA GLU A 289 17.68 -3.75 -13.35
C GLU A 289 17.97 -3.06 -14.70
N LYS A 290 17.29 -3.48 -15.78
CA LYS A 290 17.39 -2.86 -17.11
C LYS A 290 16.95 -1.38 -17.06
N ASN A 291 15.87 -1.09 -16.34
CA ASN A 291 15.31 0.26 -16.20
C ASN A 291 16.27 1.21 -15.47
N MET A 292 16.88 0.79 -14.36
CA MET A 292 17.87 1.59 -13.63
C MET A 292 19.16 1.78 -14.44
N ALA A 293 19.64 0.74 -15.13
CA ALA A 293 20.82 0.84 -15.98
C ALA A 293 20.62 1.81 -17.16
N ARG A 294 19.43 1.82 -17.78
CA ARG A 294 19.02 2.83 -18.77
C ARG A 294 18.98 4.23 -18.15
N LEU A 295 18.37 4.37 -16.98
CA LEU A 295 18.20 5.65 -16.29
C LEU A 295 19.55 6.31 -15.94
N ALA A 296 20.53 5.53 -15.50
CA ALA A 296 21.86 6.01 -15.13
C ALA A 296 22.61 6.72 -16.29
N VAL A 297 22.32 6.37 -17.55
CA VAL A 297 22.87 7.07 -18.74
C VAL A 297 22.27 8.47 -18.90
N PHE A 298 21.05 8.71 -18.40
CA PHE A 298 20.40 10.02 -18.41
C PHE A 298 20.71 10.85 -17.15
N GLU A 299 20.92 10.21 -16.00
CA GLU A 299 21.31 10.89 -14.75
C GLU A 299 22.58 11.72 -14.94
N SER A 300 23.60 11.20 -15.62
CA SER A 300 24.85 11.91 -15.94
C SER A 300 24.71 13.06 -16.94
N HIS A 301 23.59 13.12 -17.68
CA HIS A 301 23.31 14.16 -18.68
C HIS A 301 22.22 15.14 -18.25
N GLN A 302 21.62 14.98 -17.06
CA GLN A 302 20.40 15.68 -16.66
C GLN A 302 20.52 17.22 -16.67
N GLU A 303 21.67 17.76 -16.25
CA GLU A 303 21.91 19.21 -16.24
C GLU A 303 22.04 19.77 -17.67
N GLY A 304 22.82 19.09 -18.53
CA GLY A 304 22.98 19.47 -19.94
C GLY A 304 21.69 19.35 -20.74
N LEU A 305 20.87 18.33 -20.46
CA LEU A 305 19.52 18.19 -21.03
C LEU A 305 18.59 19.32 -20.55
N SER A 306 18.60 19.65 -19.25
CA SER A 306 17.81 20.77 -18.72
C SER A 306 18.19 22.10 -19.37
N ALA A 307 19.49 22.35 -19.57
CA ALA A 307 20.00 23.52 -20.27
C ALA A 307 19.60 23.55 -21.76
N LYS A 308 19.77 22.44 -22.51
CA LYS A 308 19.39 22.34 -23.94
C LYS A 308 17.87 22.52 -24.13
N MET A 309 17.06 22.08 -23.18
CA MET A 309 15.60 22.21 -23.26
C MET A 309 15.07 23.56 -22.78
N GLY A 310 15.74 24.21 -21.81
CA GLY A 310 15.24 25.43 -21.15
C GLY A 310 14.18 25.17 -20.07
N HIS A 311 14.03 23.91 -19.66
CA HIS A 311 13.08 23.44 -18.66
C HIS A 311 13.74 22.32 -17.82
N PRO A 312 13.34 22.09 -16.55
CA PRO A 312 13.87 20.99 -15.75
C PRO A 312 13.59 19.62 -16.39
N VAL A 313 14.67 18.88 -16.65
CA VAL A 313 14.66 17.45 -16.97
C VAL A 313 14.97 16.68 -15.69
N ILE A 314 14.23 15.61 -15.42
CA ILE A 314 14.34 14.80 -14.20
C ILE A 314 14.42 13.32 -14.56
N ALA A 315 15.53 12.66 -14.20
CA ALA A 315 15.63 11.21 -14.14
C ALA A 315 14.93 10.71 -12.87
N ASP A 316 13.86 9.91 -13.03
CA ASP A 316 12.92 9.59 -11.97
C ASP A 316 12.75 8.07 -11.75
N PRO A 317 13.33 7.48 -10.69
CA PRO A 317 13.34 6.04 -10.42
C PRO A 317 12.11 5.56 -9.61
N ARG A 318 10.99 6.30 -9.63
CA ARG A 318 9.98 6.31 -8.56
C ARG A 318 9.08 5.06 -8.40
N CYS A 319 9.33 3.97 -9.10
CA CYS A 319 8.43 2.80 -9.11
C CYS A 319 9.18 1.45 -9.30
N GLN A 320 8.51 0.34 -8.96
CA GLN A 320 9.16 -0.99 -8.92
C GLN A 320 9.36 -1.63 -10.31
N SER A 321 8.55 -1.25 -11.30
CA SER A 321 8.51 -1.85 -12.64
C SER A 321 8.71 -0.85 -13.79
N TRP A 322 8.80 0.45 -13.51
CA TRP A 322 9.06 1.50 -14.50
C TRP A 322 10.01 2.55 -13.93
N THR A 323 10.77 3.20 -14.82
CA THR A 323 11.54 4.42 -14.55
C THR A 323 11.38 5.36 -15.74
N ARG A 324 11.71 6.65 -15.59
CA ARG A 324 11.43 7.64 -16.62
C ARG A 324 12.36 8.85 -16.60
N VAL A 325 12.47 9.54 -17.73
CA VAL A 325 13.16 10.83 -17.86
C VAL A 325 12.12 11.85 -18.29
N GLU A 326 11.73 12.75 -17.41
CA GLU A 326 10.59 13.67 -17.62
C GLU A 326 10.98 15.15 -17.70
N LEU A 327 10.28 15.88 -18.56
CA LEU A 327 10.35 17.33 -18.76
C LEU A 327 9.07 17.94 -18.20
N HIS A 328 9.18 18.83 -17.19
CA HIS A 328 8.01 19.43 -16.54
C HIS A 328 7.54 20.69 -17.29
N LEU A 329 6.27 20.69 -17.73
CA LEU A 329 5.67 21.81 -18.46
C LEU A 329 4.58 22.50 -17.61
N SER A 330 4.59 23.83 -17.63
CA SER A 330 3.44 24.62 -17.18
C SER A 330 2.20 24.24 -18.00
N ARG A 331 1.10 23.92 -17.32
CA ARG A 331 -0.13 23.45 -17.96
C ARG A 331 -0.71 24.53 -18.89
N ALA A 332 -0.97 24.15 -20.14
CA ALA A 332 -1.32 25.10 -21.21
C ALA A 332 -2.78 24.95 -21.69
N PRO A 333 -3.35 25.95 -22.39
CA PRO A 333 -4.68 25.83 -23.01
C PRO A 333 -4.63 24.92 -24.25
N TRP A 334 -5.60 24.02 -24.40
CA TRP A 334 -5.65 23.10 -25.54
C TRP A 334 -6.16 23.81 -26.81
N THR A 335 -5.23 24.46 -27.52
CA THR A 335 -5.43 25.14 -28.81
C THR A 335 -4.50 24.56 -29.88
N SER A 336 -4.79 24.81 -31.17
CA SER A 336 -3.95 24.32 -32.28
C SER A 336 -2.51 24.86 -32.22
N GLN A 337 -2.34 26.16 -31.94
CA GLN A 337 -1.04 26.79 -31.70
C GLN A 337 -0.27 26.10 -30.54
N GLN A 338 -0.97 25.73 -29.47
CA GLN A 338 -0.33 25.05 -28.35
C GLN A 338 0.02 23.58 -28.65
N ALA A 339 -0.75 22.91 -29.53
CA ALA A 339 -0.42 21.59 -30.05
C ALA A 339 0.87 21.65 -30.90
N GLU A 340 0.98 22.66 -31.78
CA GLU A 340 2.20 22.88 -32.57
C GLU A 340 3.43 23.17 -31.69
N ILE A 341 3.28 23.98 -30.64
CA ILE A 341 4.34 24.22 -29.65
C ILE A 341 4.75 22.93 -28.93
N TYR A 342 3.80 22.06 -28.58
CA TYR A 342 4.10 20.78 -27.93
C TYR A 342 4.77 19.78 -28.91
N ALA A 343 4.39 19.76 -30.19
CA ALA A 343 5.07 18.98 -31.22
C ALA A 343 6.51 19.48 -31.47
N LYS A 344 6.72 20.80 -31.55
CA LYS A 344 8.07 21.41 -31.61
C LYS A 344 8.93 21.04 -30.40
N LEU A 345 8.35 21.03 -29.20
CA LEU A 345 9.06 20.69 -27.97
C LEU A 345 9.35 19.19 -27.86
N MET A 346 8.44 18.34 -28.34
CA MET A 346 8.64 16.89 -28.49
C MET A 346 9.78 16.58 -29.47
N GLY A 347 9.79 17.22 -30.64
CA GLY A 347 10.88 17.11 -31.62
C GLY A 347 12.25 17.51 -31.05
N ARG A 348 12.31 18.65 -30.34
CA ARG A 348 13.53 19.08 -29.61
C ARG A 348 13.93 18.13 -28.48
N PHE A 349 12.97 17.53 -27.78
CA PHE A 349 13.25 16.58 -26.71
C PHE A 349 13.85 15.29 -27.28
N VAL A 350 13.23 14.72 -28.32
CA VAL A 350 13.77 13.57 -29.08
C VAL A 350 15.18 13.89 -29.61
N ASP A 351 15.40 15.04 -30.23
CA ASP A 351 16.75 15.45 -30.67
C ASP A 351 17.78 15.57 -29.53
N ALA A 352 17.35 15.96 -28.32
CA ALA A 352 18.20 16.00 -27.15
C ALA A 352 18.54 14.61 -26.58
N THR A 353 17.66 13.61 -26.75
CA THR A 353 17.74 12.34 -26.02
C THR A 353 17.90 11.08 -26.87
N PHE A 354 17.67 11.12 -28.18
CA PHE A 354 17.61 9.90 -29.01
C PHE A 354 18.96 9.17 -29.12
N SER A 355 20.07 9.91 -29.14
CA SER A 355 21.43 9.34 -29.04
C SER A 355 21.70 8.73 -27.65
N LEU A 356 21.27 9.38 -26.58
CA LEU A 356 21.35 8.86 -25.21
C LEU A 356 20.46 7.63 -25.01
N LEU A 357 19.33 7.54 -25.72
CA LEU A 357 18.43 6.39 -25.69
C LEU A 357 19.07 5.17 -26.37
N ARG A 358 19.82 5.35 -27.46
CA ARG A 358 20.67 4.31 -28.04
C ARG A 358 21.73 3.84 -27.04
N GLN A 359 22.52 4.78 -26.49
CA GLN A 359 23.53 4.48 -25.47
C GLN A 359 22.95 3.78 -24.24
N ALA A 360 21.75 4.14 -23.79
CA ALA A 360 21.05 3.51 -22.67
C ALA A 360 20.62 2.06 -22.96
N PHE A 361 20.37 1.70 -24.22
CA PHE A 361 20.11 0.33 -24.63
C PHE A 361 21.41 -0.46 -24.84
N ASP A 362 22.47 0.17 -25.38
CA ASP A 362 23.79 -0.44 -25.55
C ASP A 362 24.51 -0.70 -24.21
N ALA A 363 24.31 0.18 -23.22
CA ALA A 363 24.88 0.09 -21.89
C ALA A 363 24.24 -0.99 -21.00
N VAL A 364 23.03 -1.46 -21.35
CA VAL A 364 22.44 -2.67 -20.74
C VAL A 364 23.13 -3.88 -21.37
N PRO A 365 23.95 -4.65 -20.62
CA PRO A 365 24.64 -5.79 -21.21
C PRO A 365 23.60 -6.77 -21.78
N PRO A 366 23.78 -7.31 -23.00
CA PRO A 366 22.83 -8.25 -23.61
C PRO A 366 22.67 -9.46 -22.68
N GLY A 367 21.57 -9.43 -21.90
CA GLY A 367 21.53 -10.04 -20.57
C GLY A 367 21.97 -11.49 -20.60
N ARG A 368 23.12 -11.79 -19.96
CA ARG A 368 23.91 -13.02 -20.16
C ARG A 368 22.98 -14.23 -20.34
N ARG A 369 22.75 -14.62 -21.60
CA ARG A 369 22.05 -15.87 -21.94
C ARG A 369 22.86 -16.99 -21.28
N ARG A 370 22.43 -17.45 -20.10
CA ARG A 370 23.05 -18.58 -19.40
C ARG A 370 23.04 -19.73 -20.40
N ARG A 371 24.20 -20.08 -20.93
CA ARG A 371 24.43 -21.30 -21.74
C ARG A 371 24.26 -22.50 -20.81
N ARG A 372 23.03 -22.76 -20.39
CA ARG A 372 22.59 -24.05 -19.87
C ARG A 372 22.86 -25.03 -21.01
N ALA A 373 23.61 -26.10 -20.74
CA ALA A 373 23.99 -27.05 -21.77
C ALA A 373 22.73 -27.59 -22.48
N LYS A 374 22.80 -27.79 -23.79
CA LYS A 374 21.70 -28.35 -24.58
C LYS A 374 21.47 -29.81 -24.19
N THR A 375 20.55 -30.05 -23.26
CA THR A 375 19.72 -31.25 -23.32
C THR A 375 18.61 -30.97 -24.34
N ALA A 376 18.36 -31.90 -25.26
CA ALA A 376 17.54 -31.62 -26.43
C ALA A 376 16.03 -31.87 -26.19
N THR A 377 15.36 -30.90 -25.56
CA THR A 377 13.89 -30.76 -25.63
C THR A 377 13.51 -29.28 -25.48
N ASP A 378 12.83 -28.77 -26.50
CA ASP A 378 12.18 -27.47 -26.72
C ASP A 378 12.74 -26.15 -26.14
N SER A 379 12.58 -25.10 -26.95
CA SER A 379 13.07 -23.75 -26.66
C SER A 379 11.96 -22.80 -26.18
N SER A 380 12.05 -22.35 -24.94
CA SER A 380 11.52 -21.05 -24.52
C SER A 380 12.60 -20.23 -23.79
N ALA A 381 12.59 -18.91 -23.96
CA ALA A 381 13.65 -18.04 -23.48
C ALA A 381 13.31 -17.48 -22.09
N TRP A 382 14.17 -17.73 -21.10
CA TRP A 382 13.88 -17.45 -19.69
C TRP A 382 14.21 -16.00 -19.28
N ASP A 383 13.45 -15.04 -19.83
CA ASP A 383 13.56 -13.59 -19.58
C ASP A 383 13.17 -13.16 -18.14
N GLY A 384 13.49 -11.91 -17.78
CA GLY A 384 13.09 -11.27 -16.52
C GLY A 384 11.57 -11.20 -16.29
N SER A 385 10.75 -11.42 -17.33
CA SER A 385 9.29 -11.55 -17.25
C SER A 385 8.79 -12.72 -16.39
N ARG A 386 9.67 -13.56 -15.84
CA ARG A 386 9.36 -14.72 -14.97
C ARG A 386 8.15 -14.59 -14.03
N PRO A 387 7.91 -13.51 -13.25
CA PRO A 387 6.70 -13.43 -12.42
C PRO A 387 5.40 -13.42 -13.22
N HIS A 388 5.41 -12.82 -14.41
CA HIS A 388 4.31 -12.81 -15.36
C HIS A 388 4.25 -14.13 -16.15
N VAL A 389 5.38 -14.67 -16.60
CA VAL A 389 5.43 -15.97 -17.30
C VAL A 389 4.95 -17.11 -16.40
N ILE A 390 5.34 -17.14 -15.12
CA ILE A 390 4.84 -18.14 -14.15
C ILE A 390 3.34 -17.94 -13.86
N LEU A 391 2.83 -16.71 -13.97
CA LEU A 391 1.40 -16.40 -13.86
C LEU A 391 0.63 -16.84 -15.11
N GLU A 392 1.19 -16.62 -16.30
CA GLU A 392 0.64 -17.02 -17.62
C GLU A 392 0.66 -18.54 -17.78
N GLU A 393 1.80 -19.20 -17.53
CA GLU A 393 1.94 -20.68 -17.48
C GLU A 393 0.90 -21.30 -16.53
N ARG A 394 0.67 -20.68 -15.35
CA ARG A 394 -0.31 -21.17 -14.37
C ARG A 394 -1.74 -20.90 -14.81
N LEU A 395 -2.02 -19.74 -15.40
CA LEU A 395 -3.34 -19.37 -15.92
C LEU A 395 -3.75 -20.25 -17.10
N ASP A 396 -2.83 -20.54 -18.01
CA ASP A 396 -3.04 -21.47 -19.11
C ASP A 396 -3.19 -22.91 -18.61
N GLN A 397 -2.45 -23.33 -17.57
CA GLN A 397 -2.68 -24.63 -16.93
C GLN A 397 -4.10 -24.73 -16.33
N ILE A 398 -4.54 -23.70 -15.61
CA ILE A 398 -5.89 -23.59 -15.04
C ILE A 398 -6.94 -23.65 -16.15
N ARG A 399 -6.77 -22.86 -17.22
CA ARG A 399 -7.73 -22.79 -18.33
C ARG A 399 -7.78 -24.07 -19.14
N HIS A 400 -6.65 -24.72 -19.40
CA HIS A 400 -6.64 -26.04 -20.05
C HIS A 400 -7.34 -27.10 -19.19
N PHE A 401 -7.15 -27.10 -17.86
CA PHE A 401 -7.89 -28.00 -16.98
C PHE A 401 -9.40 -27.73 -16.99
N LEU A 402 -9.83 -26.47 -16.83
CA LEU A 402 -11.25 -26.08 -16.89
C LEU A 402 -11.91 -26.38 -18.24
N GLN A 403 -11.13 -26.44 -19.33
CA GLN A 403 -11.58 -26.85 -20.67
C GLN A 403 -11.53 -28.38 -20.91
N GLY A 404 -11.16 -29.19 -19.91
CA GLY A 404 -11.01 -30.64 -20.05
C GLY A 404 -9.79 -31.08 -20.91
N ARG A 405 -8.84 -30.18 -21.16
CA ARG A 405 -7.66 -30.37 -22.02
C ARG A 405 -6.39 -30.76 -21.24
N ALA A 406 -6.44 -30.77 -19.91
CA ALA A 406 -5.35 -31.19 -19.04
C ALA A 406 -5.86 -32.22 -18.00
N PRO A 407 -5.00 -33.15 -17.53
CA PRO A 407 -5.39 -34.13 -16.52
C PRO A 407 -5.79 -33.44 -15.20
N ARG A 408 -6.72 -34.05 -14.47
CA ARG A 408 -7.19 -33.53 -13.18
C ARG A 408 -6.05 -33.54 -12.14
N PRO A 409 -5.70 -32.39 -11.52
CA PRO A 409 -4.77 -32.34 -10.40
C PRO A 409 -5.47 -32.78 -9.10
N SER A 410 -4.72 -32.94 -8.00
CA SER A 410 -5.31 -33.20 -6.69
C SER A 410 -6.10 -32.01 -6.15
N ASP A 411 -7.05 -32.29 -5.27
CA ASP A 411 -7.96 -31.31 -4.69
C ASP A 411 -7.26 -30.26 -3.78
N GLU A 412 -6.10 -30.59 -3.22
CA GLU A 412 -5.20 -29.62 -2.59
C GLU A 412 -4.61 -28.63 -3.61
N VAL A 413 -4.21 -29.10 -4.79
CA VAL A 413 -3.72 -28.23 -5.89
C VAL A 413 -4.85 -27.37 -6.46
N LEU A 414 -6.09 -27.87 -6.48
CA LEU A 414 -7.26 -27.06 -6.81
C LEU A 414 -7.49 -25.95 -5.76
N CYS A 415 -7.30 -26.23 -4.47
CA CYS A 415 -7.35 -25.20 -3.41
C CYS A 415 -6.29 -24.11 -3.62
N ASP A 416 -5.05 -24.48 -3.95
CA ASP A 416 -3.98 -23.53 -4.30
C ASP A 416 -4.31 -22.71 -5.56
N TRP A 417 -4.93 -23.31 -6.58
CA TRP A 417 -5.36 -22.58 -7.79
C TRP A 417 -6.50 -21.60 -7.51
N VAL A 418 -7.47 -21.94 -6.63
CA VAL A 418 -8.50 -21.00 -6.15
C VAL A 418 -7.85 -19.83 -5.40
N GLN A 419 -6.84 -20.08 -4.56
CA GLN A 419 -6.09 -19.02 -3.88
C GLN A 419 -5.30 -18.14 -4.87
N PHE A 420 -4.68 -18.73 -5.88
CA PHE A 420 -3.99 -18.02 -6.96
C PHE A 420 -4.98 -17.10 -7.72
N CYS A 421 -6.12 -17.64 -8.15
CA CYS A 421 -7.15 -16.88 -8.84
C CYS A 421 -7.70 -15.72 -8.00
N TYR A 422 -7.97 -15.93 -6.71
CA TYR A 422 -8.35 -14.87 -5.78
C TYR A 422 -7.27 -13.77 -5.67
N THR A 423 -5.99 -14.16 -5.66
CA THR A 423 -4.84 -13.25 -5.48
C THR A 423 -4.61 -12.35 -6.68
N PHE A 424 -4.88 -12.84 -7.90
CA PHE A 424 -4.69 -12.12 -9.16
C PHE A 424 -6.01 -11.61 -9.79
N GLU A 425 -7.09 -11.53 -9.00
CA GLU A 425 -8.43 -11.05 -9.39
C GLU A 425 -9.12 -11.82 -10.55
N LEU A 426 -8.71 -13.08 -10.78
CA LEU A 426 -9.29 -14.01 -11.76
C LEU A 426 -10.54 -14.70 -11.18
N PHE A 427 -11.57 -13.91 -10.88
CA PHE A 427 -12.69 -14.36 -10.05
C PHE A 427 -13.60 -15.41 -10.70
N ALA A 428 -13.72 -15.44 -12.03
CA ALA A 428 -14.51 -16.45 -12.73
C ALA A 428 -13.84 -17.83 -12.63
N GLU A 429 -12.57 -17.96 -13.04
CA GLU A 429 -11.81 -19.20 -12.93
C GLU A 429 -11.72 -19.68 -11.47
N GLY A 430 -11.52 -18.76 -10.52
CA GLY A 430 -11.44 -19.08 -9.09
C GLY A 430 -12.75 -19.55 -8.46
N TYR A 431 -13.90 -19.30 -9.08
CA TYR A 431 -15.18 -19.86 -8.65
C TYR A 431 -15.42 -21.25 -9.25
N GLU A 432 -15.23 -21.41 -10.56
CA GLU A 432 -15.46 -22.70 -11.23
C GLU A 432 -14.48 -23.79 -10.77
N LEU A 433 -13.22 -23.44 -10.47
CA LEU A 433 -12.27 -24.38 -9.84
C LEU A 433 -12.78 -24.95 -8.51
N PHE A 434 -13.41 -24.12 -7.66
CA PHE A 434 -13.90 -24.57 -6.35
C PHE A 434 -15.06 -25.57 -6.46
N ARG A 435 -15.87 -25.47 -7.51
CA ARG A 435 -16.98 -26.41 -7.78
C ARG A 435 -16.51 -27.84 -8.11
N LEU A 436 -15.22 -28.00 -8.40
CA LEU A 436 -14.59 -29.29 -8.75
C LEU A 436 -13.89 -29.95 -7.55
N ILE A 437 -13.91 -29.34 -6.36
CA ILE A 437 -13.18 -29.79 -5.17
C ILE A 437 -14.04 -30.75 -4.32
N ASP A 438 -13.55 -31.97 -4.11
CA ASP A 438 -14.11 -32.92 -3.15
C ASP A 438 -13.70 -32.53 -1.71
N PRO A 439 -14.66 -32.23 -0.81
CA PRO A 439 -14.36 -31.87 0.57
C PRO A 439 -13.67 -32.98 1.36
N SER A 440 -13.87 -34.25 0.99
CA SER A 440 -13.30 -35.41 1.70
C SER A 440 -11.86 -35.72 1.29
N ALA A 441 -11.41 -35.18 0.15
CA ALA A 441 -10.03 -35.32 -0.36
C ALA A 441 -9.07 -34.23 0.15
N VAL A 442 -9.53 -33.34 1.03
CA VAL A 442 -8.80 -32.15 1.50
C VAL A 442 -8.95 -32.02 3.02
N ASN A 443 -7.93 -31.51 3.71
CA ASN A 443 -8.05 -31.18 5.13
C ASN A 443 -9.11 -30.09 5.40
N ASP A 444 -9.98 -30.30 6.39
CA ASP A 444 -11.07 -29.39 6.81
C ASP A 444 -10.68 -27.90 6.82
N TRP A 445 -9.53 -27.56 7.40
CA TRP A 445 -9.06 -26.17 7.52
C TRP A 445 -8.74 -25.56 6.16
N LEU A 446 -8.12 -26.33 5.26
CA LEU A 446 -7.79 -25.89 3.91
C LEU A 446 -9.07 -25.77 3.07
N TYR A 447 -10.01 -26.71 3.19
CA TYR A 447 -11.30 -26.63 2.50
C TYR A 447 -12.12 -25.41 2.94
N GLU A 448 -12.31 -25.21 4.26
CA GLU A 448 -13.04 -24.05 4.80
C GLU A 448 -12.37 -22.70 4.47
N ARG A 449 -11.03 -22.66 4.38
CA ARG A 449 -10.29 -21.49 3.92
C ARG A 449 -10.57 -21.21 2.44
N THR A 450 -10.47 -22.22 1.59
CA THR A 450 -10.69 -22.11 0.14
C THR A 450 -12.14 -21.72 -0.19
N LYS A 451 -13.12 -22.33 0.48
CA LYS A 451 -14.56 -22.01 0.40
C LYS A 451 -14.87 -20.53 0.68
N ARG A 452 -14.14 -19.89 1.60
CA ARG A 452 -14.27 -18.44 1.87
C ARG A 452 -13.72 -17.58 0.74
N LEU A 453 -12.62 -18.00 0.10
CA LEU A 453 -12.07 -17.32 -1.07
C LEU A 453 -13.01 -17.47 -2.28
N ALA A 454 -13.47 -18.69 -2.55
CA ALA A 454 -14.42 -19.00 -3.62
C ALA A 454 -15.73 -18.22 -3.51
N LYS A 455 -16.23 -17.98 -2.29
CA LYS A 455 -17.39 -17.10 -2.07
C LYS A 455 -17.13 -15.65 -2.48
N VAL A 456 -15.92 -15.12 -2.29
CA VAL A 456 -15.55 -13.78 -2.78
C VAL A 456 -15.36 -13.78 -4.30
N CYS A 457 -14.82 -14.86 -4.87
CA CYS A 457 -14.75 -15.04 -6.32
C CYS A 457 -16.14 -14.98 -6.95
N HIS A 458 -17.10 -15.77 -6.47
CA HIS A 458 -18.49 -15.77 -6.93
C HIS A 458 -19.15 -14.37 -6.88
N ILE A 459 -18.93 -13.62 -5.81
CA ILE A 459 -19.48 -12.27 -5.60
C ILE A 459 -18.83 -11.21 -6.53
N ARG A 460 -17.69 -11.52 -7.17
CA ARG A 460 -16.94 -10.59 -8.05
C ARG A 460 -16.78 -11.09 -9.49
N SER A 461 -17.39 -12.23 -9.83
CA SER A 461 -17.43 -12.79 -11.19
C SER A 461 -18.69 -12.41 -11.98
N GLY A 462 -19.62 -11.68 -11.36
CA GLY A 462 -20.79 -11.04 -11.96
C GLY A 462 -20.88 -9.57 -11.54
#